data_AF-A0A7H8KXJ1-F1
#
_entry.id   AF-A0A7H8KXJ1-F1
#
_cell.length_a   1.000
_cell.length_b   1.000
_cell.length_c   1.000
_cell.angle_alpha   90.00
_cell.angle_beta   90.00
_cell.angle_gamma   90.00
#
_symmetry.space_group_name_H-M   'P 1'
#
loop_
_entity.id
_entity.type
_entity.pdbx_description
1 polymer ?
#
loop_
_entity_poly.entity_id
_entity_poly.type
_entity_poly.pdbx_seq_one_letter_code
_entity_poly.pdbx_strand_id
1 'polypeptide(L)'
;MDLIGDVKHLVGDVAKVGEDIVMAPAEIAHWALGKMFGDADAELNAIAQELAELGKQVDALGRDVSAVLGGMTWHGAAADAFTAHAQGRVRELNTVADELGQLSGSVKQLANVL
;
A
#
# COMPACT_ATOMS: atom_id res chain seq x y z
N MET A 1 15.58 -6.68 -25.22
CA MET A 1 15.23 -7.19 -23.88
C MET A 1 14.31 -8.38 -24.09
N ASP A 2 14.80 -9.59 -23.80
CA ASP A 2 14.01 -10.82 -23.87
C ASP A 2 13.50 -11.15 -22.47
N LEU A 3 12.32 -10.60 -22.15
CA LEU A 3 11.69 -10.69 -20.83
C LEU A 3 11.51 -12.15 -20.37
N ILE A 4 11.30 -13.08 -21.30
CA ILE A 4 11.07 -14.50 -21.00
C ILE A 4 12.37 -15.20 -20.63
N GLY A 5 13.48 -14.83 -21.29
CA GLY A 5 14.83 -15.29 -20.94
C GLY A 5 15.24 -14.83 -19.53
N ASP A 6 15.00 -13.56 -19.22
CA ASP A 6 15.34 -12.96 -17.92
C ASP A 6 14.55 -13.60 -16.77
N VAL A 7 13.24 -13.83 -16.95
CA VAL A 7 12.39 -14.50 -15.94
C VAL A 7 12.83 -15.94 -15.69
N LYS A 8 13.18 -16.71 -16.74
CA LYS A 8 13.67 -18.09 -16.58
C LYS A 8 15.00 -18.14 -15.82
N HIS A 9 15.89 -17.18 -16.07
CA HIS A 9 17.15 -17.09 -15.35
C HIS A 9 16.94 -16.73 -13.88
N LEU A 10 16.00 -15.82 -13.60
CA LEU A 10 15.59 -15.44 -12.25
C LEU A 10 15.09 -16.64 -11.44
N VAL A 11 14.16 -17.44 -12.01
CA VAL A 11 13.63 -18.64 -11.35
C VAL A 11 14.75 -19.66 -11.06
N GLY A 12 15.70 -19.81 -11.98
CA GLY A 12 16.87 -20.67 -11.79
C GLY A 12 17.81 -20.18 -10.68
N ASP A 13 18.00 -18.86 -10.57
CA ASP A 13 18.85 -18.27 -9.54
C ASP A 13 18.18 -18.29 -8.14
N VAL A 14 16.85 -18.08 -8.04
CA VAL A 14 16.09 -18.30 -6.79
C VAL A 14 16.28 -19.73 -6.29
N ALA A 15 16.14 -20.71 -7.18
CA ALA A 15 16.24 -22.12 -6.82
C ALA A 15 17.64 -22.47 -6.29
N LYS A 16 18.70 -21.94 -6.90
CA LYS A 16 20.08 -22.17 -6.45
C LYS A 16 20.40 -21.50 -5.12
N VAL A 17 19.99 -20.25 -4.93
CA VAL A 17 20.23 -19.55 -3.64
C VAL A 17 19.40 -20.19 -2.53
N GLY A 18 18.17 -20.63 -2.81
CA GLY A 18 17.34 -21.37 -1.84
C GLY A 18 17.89 -22.76 -1.46
N GLU A 19 18.67 -23.39 -2.34
CA GLU A 19 19.39 -24.64 -2.05
C GLU A 19 20.62 -24.40 -1.15
N ASP A 20 21.31 -23.26 -1.32
CA ASP A 20 22.55 -22.94 -0.59
C ASP A 20 22.33 -22.11 0.69
N ILE A 21 21.21 -21.38 0.82
CA ILE A 21 20.82 -20.53 1.96
C ILE A 21 19.31 -20.66 2.18
N VAL A 22 18.88 -21.05 3.38
CA VAL A 22 17.46 -21.04 3.76
C VAL A 22 17.01 -19.58 3.92
N MET A 23 16.58 -18.94 2.83
CA MET A 23 16.07 -17.56 2.84
C MET A 23 14.61 -17.50 3.30
N ALA A 24 14.26 -16.46 4.04
CA ALA A 24 12.87 -16.16 4.41
C ALA A 24 12.06 -15.64 3.20
N PRO A 25 10.72 -15.78 3.19
CA PRO A 25 9.88 -15.30 2.07
C PRO A 25 10.06 -13.81 1.72
N ALA A 26 10.32 -12.95 2.71
CA ALA A 26 10.57 -11.52 2.47
C ALA A 26 11.93 -11.28 1.79
N GLU A 27 12.96 -12.06 2.13
CA GLU A 27 14.28 -12.04 1.49
C GLU A 27 14.20 -12.49 0.02
N ILE A 28 13.38 -13.51 -0.27
CA ILE A 28 13.12 -13.95 -1.65
C ILE A 28 12.46 -12.84 -2.47
N ALA A 29 11.43 -12.19 -1.91
CA ALA A 29 10.73 -11.10 -2.59
C ALA A 29 11.67 -9.90 -2.83
N HIS A 30 12.46 -9.53 -1.82
CA HIS A 30 13.44 -8.45 -1.90
C HIS A 30 14.51 -8.74 -2.97
N TRP A 31 15.12 -9.94 -2.95
CA TRP A 31 16.09 -10.37 -3.95
C TRP A 31 15.52 -10.34 -5.37
N ALA A 32 14.29 -10.81 -5.55
CA ALA A 32 13.65 -10.86 -6.87
C ALA A 32 13.42 -9.44 -7.41
N LEU A 33 12.99 -8.51 -6.55
CA LEU A 33 12.83 -7.11 -6.90
C LEU A 33 14.18 -6.45 -7.23
N GLY A 34 15.22 -6.70 -6.44
CA GLY A 34 16.57 -6.23 -6.72
C GLY A 34 17.12 -6.72 -8.06
N LYS A 35 16.83 -7.96 -8.45
CA LYS A 35 17.21 -8.49 -9.77
C LYS A 35 16.44 -7.87 -10.93
N MET A 36 15.16 -7.55 -10.74
CA MET A 36 14.30 -6.99 -11.79
C MET A 36 14.52 -5.49 -12.01
N PHE A 37 14.75 -4.74 -10.92
CA PHE A 37 14.72 -3.27 -10.94
C PHE A 37 16.06 -2.62 -10.56
N GLY A 38 17.05 -3.38 -10.10
CA GLY A 38 18.33 -2.84 -9.67
C GLY A 38 18.25 -2.27 -8.26
N ASP A 39 18.28 -0.94 -8.11
CA ASP A 39 18.18 -0.24 -6.81
C ASP A 39 16.74 -0.26 -6.28
N ALA A 40 16.24 -1.47 -6.02
CA ALA A 40 14.89 -1.71 -5.55
C ALA A 40 14.63 -1.05 -4.19
N ASP A 41 15.65 -0.82 -3.38
CA ASP A 41 15.49 -0.27 -2.03
C ASP A 41 15.11 1.21 -2.08
N ALA A 42 15.77 1.99 -2.91
CA ALA A 42 15.44 3.40 -3.09
C ALA A 42 14.02 3.56 -3.64
N GLU A 43 13.64 2.74 -4.63
CA GLU A 43 12.31 2.76 -5.26
C GLU A 43 11.22 2.29 -4.28
N LEU A 44 11.43 1.19 -3.56
CA LEU A 44 10.49 0.71 -2.55
C LEU A 44 10.32 1.71 -1.40
N ASN A 45 11.40 2.38 -0.97
CA ASN A 45 11.30 3.44 0.04
C ASN A 45 10.51 4.65 -0.48
N ALA A 46 10.67 5.03 -1.76
CA ALA A 46 9.86 6.08 -2.37
C ALA A 46 8.38 5.69 -2.44
N ILE A 47 8.07 4.47 -2.89
CA ILE A 47 6.70 3.94 -2.94
C ILE A 47 6.07 3.92 -1.54
N ALA A 48 6.81 3.48 -0.52
CA ALA A 48 6.32 3.51 0.86
C ALA A 48 5.96 4.94 1.31
N GLN A 49 6.78 5.93 0.97
CA GLN A 49 6.50 7.34 1.28
C GLN A 49 5.27 7.86 0.56
N GLU A 50 5.11 7.54 -0.73
CA GLU A 50 3.94 7.93 -1.52
C GLU A 50 2.65 7.32 -0.96
N LEU A 51 2.67 6.04 -0.59
CA LEU A 51 1.54 5.35 0.05
C LEU A 51 1.18 5.98 1.40
N ALA A 52 2.18 6.31 2.23
CA ALA A 52 1.96 6.97 3.50
C ALA A 52 1.33 8.36 3.31
N GLU A 53 1.77 9.11 2.30
CA GLU A 53 1.23 10.42 2.00
C GLU A 53 -0.20 10.35 1.45
N LEU A 54 -0.47 9.38 0.56
CA LEU A 54 -1.82 9.12 0.09
C LEU A 54 -2.76 8.74 1.24
N GLY A 55 -2.31 7.91 2.18
CA GLY A 55 -3.08 7.55 3.37
C GLY A 55 -3.48 8.77 4.21
N LYS A 56 -2.55 9.72 4.41
CA LYS A 56 -2.87 11.00 5.10
C LYS A 56 -3.87 11.85 4.33
N GLN A 57 -3.75 11.92 3.00
CA GLN A 57 -4.68 12.70 2.18
C GLN A 57 -6.10 12.11 2.24
N VAL A 58 -6.22 10.78 2.25
CA VAL A 58 -7.51 10.09 2.40
C VAL A 58 -8.11 10.32 3.78
N ASP A 59 -7.31 10.23 4.85
CA ASP A 59 -7.77 10.54 6.22
C ASP A 59 -8.24 12.01 6.33
N ALA A 60 -7.49 12.96 5.76
CA ALA A 60 -7.88 14.36 5.72
C ALA A 60 -9.22 14.57 4.99
N LEU A 61 -9.41 13.91 3.84
CA LEU A 61 -10.68 13.94 3.11
C LEU A 61 -11.83 13.38 3.96
N GLY A 62 -11.62 12.27 4.69
CA GLY A 62 -12.61 11.70 5.58
C GLY A 62 -13.04 12.67 6.70
N ARG A 63 -12.08 13.42 7.26
CA ARG A 63 -12.34 14.46 8.26
C ARG A 63 -13.09 15.65 7.67
N ASP A 64 -12.71 16.13 6.49
CA ASP A 64 -13.38 17.25 5.81
C ASP A 64 -14.83 16.92 5.49
N VAL A 65 -15.08 15.72 4.95
CA VAL A 65 -16.45 15.24 4.72
C VAL A 65 -17.24 15.17 6.02
N SER A 66 -16.64 14.63 7.09
CA SER A 66 -17.28 14.59 8.41
C SER A 66 -17.65 15.97 8.95
N ALA A 67 -16.77 16.96 8.77
CA ALA A 67 -17.02 18.35 9.18
C ALA A 67 -18.18 18.97 8.39
N VAL A 68 -18.22 18.74 7.06
CA VAL A 68 -19.33 19.20 6.21
C VAL A 68 -20.66 18.56 6.63
N LEU A 69 -20.66 17.26 6.92
CA LEU A 69 -21.86 16.56 7.43
C LEU A 69 -22.32 17.14 8.77
N GLY A 70 -21.38 17.46 9.67
CA GLY A 70 -21.69 18.05 10.98
C GLY A 70 -22.24 19.48 10.89
N GLY A 71 -21.89 20.24 9.84
CA GLY A 71 -22.38 21.60 9.60
C GLY A 71 -23.71 21.68 8.87
N MET A 72 -24.33 20.55 8.53
CA MET A 72 -25.51 20.52 7.67
C MET A 72 -26.77 20.95 8.44
N THR A 73 -27.50 21.93 7.91
CA THR A 73 -28.75 22.45 8.49
C THR A 73 -30.00 21.89 7.80
N TRP A 74 -29.83 20.92 6.90
CA TRP A 74 -30.92 20.24 6.21
C TRP A 74 -31.44 19.08 7.06
N HIS A 75 -32.77 18.96 7.20
CA HIS A 75 -33.41 18.02 8.12
C HIS A 75 -34.56 17.25 7.46
N GLY A 76 -34.94 16.13 8.10
CA GLY A 76 -36.01 15.23 7.68
C GLY A 76 -35.45 13.91 7.14
N ALA A 77 -36.34 12.95 6.88
CA ALA A 77 -35.96 11.57 6.56
C ALA A 77 -34.98 11.42 5.39
N ALA A 78 -35.05 12.30 4.38
CA ALA A 78 -34.10 12.31 3.27
C ALA A 78 -32.69 12.78 3.71
N ALA A 79 -32.61 13.79 4.58
CA ALA A 79 -31.36 14.27 5.15
C ALA A 79 -30.72 13.21 6.05
N ASP A 80 -31.53 12.51 6.84
CA ASP A 80 -31.08 11.42 7.71
C ASP A 80 -30.49 10.26 6.89
N ALA A 81 -31.18 9.85 5.83
CA ALA A 81 -30.71 8.80 4.93
C ALA A 81 -29.41 9.18 4.20
N PHE A 82 -29.32 10.43 3.71
CA PHE A 82 -28.10 10.95 3.11
C PHE A 82 -26.93 10.95 4.11
N THR A 83 -27.15 11.47 5.32
CA THR A 83 -26.14 11.57 6.36
C THR A 83 -25.65 10.18 6.78
N ALA A 84 -26.55 9.22 6.95
CA ALA A 84 -26.19 7.84 7.27
C ALA A 84 -25.32 7.20 6.18
N HIS A 85 -25.69 7.38 4.91
CA HIS A 85 -24.91 6.87 3.78
C HIS A 85 -23.52 7.53 3.72
N ALA A 86 -23.46 8.86 3.86
CA ALA A 86 -22.22 9.61 3.81
C ALA A 86 -21.29 9.26 4.98
N GLN A 87 -21.81 9.07 6.20
CA GLN A 87 -21.04 8.54 7.33
C GLN A 87 -20.51 7.12 7.06
N GLY A 88 -21.26 6.29 6.32
CA GLY A 88 -20.77 5.00 5.82
C GLY A 88 -19.54 5.18 4.93
N ARG A 89 -19.60 6.09 3.95
CA ARG A 89 -18.47 6.42 3.07
C ARG A 89 -17.26 6.93 3.84
N VAL A 90 -17.45 7.78 4.85
CA VAL A 90 -16.36 8.26 5.72
C VAL A 90 -15.65 7.11 6.42
N ARG A 91 -16.39 6.13 6.95
CA ARG A 91 -15.76 4.95 7.60
C ARG A 91 -14.90 4.18 6.62
N GLU A 92 -15.36 4.04 5.38
CA GLU A 92 -14.58 3.35 4.34
C GLU A 92 -13.33 4.14 3.92
N LEU A 93 -13.41 5.47 3.85
CA LEU A 93 -12.22 6.30 3.64
C LEU A 93 -11.20 6.07 4.75
N ASN A 94 -11.64 6.03 6.02
CA ASN A 94 -10.74 5.75 7.14
C ASN A 94 -10.10 4.36 7.03
N THR A 95 -10.88 3.33 6.65
CA THR A 95 -10.34 1.99 6.40
C THR A 95 -9.28 2.01 5.30
N VAL A 96 -9.53 2.70 4.18
CA VAL A 96 -8.55 2.82 3.08
C VAL A 96 -7.29 3.55 3.54
N ALA A 97 -7.42 4.60 4.35
CA ALA A 97 -6.26 5.30 4.92
C ALA A 97 -5.41 4.37 5.80
N ASP A 98 -6.04 3.54 6.63
CA ASP A 98 -5.36 2.55 7.47
C ASP A 98 -4.66 1.47 6.62
N GLU A 99 -5.34 0.96 5.60
CA GLU A 99 -4.79 -0.03 4.66
C GLU A 99 -3.56 0.52 3.91
N LEU A 100 -3.62 1.77 3.45
CA LEU A 100 -2.48 2.45 2.82
C LEU A 100 -1.30 2.59 3.80
N GLY A 101 -1.57 2.89 5.07
CA GLY A 101 -0.56 2.95 6.12
C GLY A 101 0.10 1.59 6.38
N GLN A 102 -0.68 0.52 6.44
CA GLN A 102 -0.18 -0.86 6.60
C GLN A 102 0.64 -1.31 5.40
N LEU A 103 0.18 -1.00 4.19
CA LEU A 103 0.90 -1.31 2.96
C LEU A 103 2.23 -0.56 2.89
N SER A 104 2.23 0.74 3.17
CA SER A 104 3.46 1.54 3.32
C SER A 104 4.44 0.90 4.31
N GLY A 105 3.94 0.47 5.49
CA GLY A 105 4.75 -0.21 6.48
C GLY A 105 5.37 -1.51 5.96
N SER A 106 4.60 -2.30 5.23
CA SER A 106 5.02 -3.58 4.65
C SER A 106 6.05 -3.39 3.53
N VAL A 107 5.83 -2.41 2.64
CA VAL A 107 6.78 -2.05 1.58
C VAL A 107 8.08 -1.54 2.18
N LYS A 108 8.02 -0.71 3.23
CA LYS A 108 9.20 -0.23 3.94
C LYS A 108 9.96 -1.37 4.61
N GLN A 109 9.27 -2.34 5.21
CA GLN A 109 9.93 -3.52 5.76
C GLN A 109 10.64 -4.31 4.66
N LEU A 110 9.98 -4.52 3.52
CA LEU A 110 10.56 -5.20 2.37
C LEU A 110 11.82 -4.49 1.86
N ALA A 111 11.82 -3.15 1.79
CA ALA A 111 12.98 -2.36 1.37
C ALA A 111 14.19 -2.43 2.31
N ASN A 112 14.00 -2.93 3.55
CA ASN A 112 15.04 -2.98 4.57
C ASN A 112 15.34 -4.43 5.01
N VAL A 113 14.97 -5.41 4.20
CA VAL A 113 15.39 -6.79 4.40
C VAL A 113 16.89 -6.89 4.08
N LEU A 114 17.66 -7.42 5.03
CA LEU A 114 19.12 -7.62 4.92
C LEU A 114 19.47 -8.92 4.19
#